data_AF-A0A1E3U7T7-F1
#
_entry.id   AF-A0A1E3U7T7-F1
#
_cell.length_a   1.000
_cell.length_b   1.000
_cell.length_c   1.000
_cell.angle_alpha   90.00
_cell.angle_beta   90.00
_cell.angle_gamma   90.00
#
_symmetry.space_group_name_H-M   'P 1'
#
loop_
_entity.id
_entity.type
_entity.pdbx_description
1 polymer ?
#
loop_
_entity_poly.entity_id
_entity_poly.type
_entity_poly.pdbx_seq_one_letter_code
_entity_poly.pdbx_strand_id
1 'polypeptide(L)'
;MPQNKENLSANDAWKAIIEKYHILEHIEKDGCFPIKASQIKEFREPRLMAKWDSTDALPEVLRKNKINILPDSRSSYVLGDFLLYQEIPPLDEPVTRMEHVEFPDYESIDINNISSEANAINVLIISGILNDFLGTGENVSTFNGRMGTGCFTFEVDTHRGIKQKICVNNAQCEIDGGFENEASVVIMEAKNVVHEDFHIRQLYYPYRLWKDKVKKPIRLIFSVYSNRIYRLFEYRFKIPEDYSSIELVKSKNYSLQDTKITKEDLWEVRNHTTTRTDDDMNDTDIPFIQANSMDRIISLLENLYENPMTGLQIAELMDFEPRQSDYYFNAGRYLGLFEKHADDKQRIVSLTPLGEKVFRLNYKKRQLKLVELILEHEIFGAFFDSMMLTGQLPDKNKIADEMRRLHVCNESQIVRRAGSVSGWLKWMNNLTNL
;
A
#
# COMPACT_ATOMS: atom_id res chain seq x y z
N MET A 1 8.23 -25.55 29.09
CA MET A 1 6.99 -25.83 28.32
C MET A 1 7.13 -25.17 26.97
N PRO A 2 6.90 -25.86 25.84
CA PRO A 2 6.97 -25.19 24.55
C PRO A 2 5.74 -24.29 24.42
N GLN A 3 5.93 -22.98 24.50
CA GLN A 3 4.91 -22.01 24.08
C GLN A 3 4.52 -22.33 22.63
N ASN A 4 3.21 -22.27 22.34
CA ASN A 4 2.65 -22.44 21.00
C ASN A 4 3.40 -21.56 19.99
N LYS A 5 4.28 -22.18 19.20
CA LYS A 5 5.13 -21.51 18.19
C LYS A 5 4.32 -20.84 17.08
N GLU A 6 3.05 -21.21 16.91
CA GLU A 6 2.20 -20.72 15.82
C GLU A 6 1.48 -19.38 16.14
N ASN A 7 1.56 -18.86 17.38
CA ASN A 7 0.80 -17.66 17.78
C ASN A 7 1.65 -16.42 18.14
N LEU A 8 2.98 -16.45 18.04
CA LEU A 8 3.78 -15.24 18.26
C LEU A 8 3.58 -14.25 17.12
N SER A 9 3.26 -12.98 17.41
CA SER A 9 3.26 -11.89 16.42
C SER A 9 4.65 -11.72 15.79
N ALA A 10 4.74 -11.12 14.59
CA ALA A 10 6.04 -10.85 13.97
C ALA A 10 6.92 -9.97 14.87
N ASN A 11 6.31 -8.98 15.52
CA ASN A 11 6.96 -8.12 16.50
C ASN A 11 7.54 -8.89 17.69
N ASP A 12 6.76 -9.79 18.30
CA ASP A 12 7.24 -10.54 19.47
C ASP A 12 8.28 -11.60 19.09
N ALA A 13 8.14 -12.20 17.90
CA ALA A 13 9.15 -13.11 17.37
C ALA A 13 10.48 -12.37 17.13
N TRP A 14 10.44 -11.16 16.55
CA TRP A 14 11.65 -10.36 16.35
C TRP A 14 12.28 -9.88 17.66
N LYS A 15 11.49 -9.55 18.70
CA LYS A 15 12.04 -9.26 20.04
C LYS A 15 12.86 -10.46 20.56
N ALA A 16 12.30 -11.66 20.48
CA ALA A 16 12.95 -12.86 20.98
C ALA A 16 14.22 -13.22 20.15
N ILE A 17 14.20 -12.99 18.84
CA ILE A 17 15.38 -13.17 17.96
C ILE A 17 16.49 -12.16 18.32
N ILE A 18 16.14 -10.89 18.50
CA ILE A 18 17.11 -9.84 18.88
C ILE A 18 17.79 -10.17 20.20
N GLU A 19 17.02 -10.58 21.20
CA GLU A 19 17.53 -10.93 22.53
C GLU A 19 18.41 -12.18 22.47
N LYS A 20 17.94 -13.27 21.86
CA LYS A 20 18.68 -14.54 21.80
C LYS A 20 20.06 -14.40 21.15
N TYR A 21 20.17 -13.59 20.10
CA TYR A 21 21.38 -13.47 19.30
C TYR A 21 22.17 -12.19 19.56
N HIS A 22 21.79 -11.38 20.56
CA HIS A 22 22.46 -10.11 20.89
C HIS A 22 22.66 -9.21 19.66
N ILE A 23 21.63 -9.11 18.81
CA ILE A 23 21.72 -8.52 17.47
C ILE A 23 22.12 -7.04 17.53
N LEU A 24 21.61 -6.30 18.52
CA LEU A 24 21.91 -4.88 18.69
C LEU A 24 23.40 -4.64 18.92
N GLU A 25 24.02 -5.44 19.80
CA GLU A 25 25.45 -5.34 20.13
C GLU A 25 26.32 -5.64 18.90
N HIS A 26 25.91 -6.63 18.09
CA HIS A 26 26.63 -6.99 16.86
C HIS A 26 26.49 -5.92 15.78
N ILE A 27 25.30 -5.35 15.59
CA ILE A 27 25.10 -4.24 14.65
C ILE A 27 25.90 -3.01 15.09
N GLU A 28 25.94 -2.71 16.39
CA GLU A 28 26.71 -1.60 16.93
C GLU A 28 28.21 -1.75 16.62
N LYS A 29 28.76 -2.94 16.87
CA LYS A 29 30.19 -3.24 16.71
C LYS A 29 30.63 -3.48 15.26
N ASP A 30 29.89 -4.30 14.52
CA ASP A 30 30.31 -4.87 13.23
C ASP A 30 29.54 -4.24 12.04
N GLY A 31 28.58 -3.35 12.32
CA GLY A 31 27.76 -2.67 11.30
C GLY A 31 26.56 -3.49 10.83
N CYS A 32 26.68 -4.82 10.79
CA CYS A 32 25.60 -5.72 10.39
C CYS A 32 25.66 -7.08 11.10
N PHE A 33 24.55 -7.82 11.04
CA PHE A 33 24.43 -9.16 11.60
C PHE A 33 23.84 -10.14 10.56
N PRO A 34 24.60 -11.14 10.09
CA PRO A 34 24.08 -12.18 9.21
C PRO A 34 23.20 -13.17 9.99
N ILE A 35 22.04 -13.51 9.45
CA ILE A 35 21.10 -14.46 10.05
C ILE A 35 20.59 -15.46 9.00
N LYS A 36 20.52 -16.74 9.36
CA LYS A 36 19.95 -17.78 8.49
C LYS A 36 18.43 -17.83 8.61
N ALA A 37 17.76 -18.17 7.52
CA ALA A 37 16.32 -18.46 7.52
C ALA A 37 15.97 -19.55 8.55
N SER A 38 16.85 -20.54 8.75
CA SER A 38 16.66 -21.59 9.76
C SER A 38 16.63 -21.05 11.20
N GLN A 39 17.40 -20.00 11.50
CA GLN A 39 17.41 -19.37 12.83
C GLN A 39 16.13 -18.58 13.08
N ILE A 40 15.60 -17.91 12.05
CA ILE A 40 14.29 -17.23 12.11
C ILE A 40 13.17 -18.27 12.30
N LYS A 41 13.26 -19.39 11.57
CA LYS A 41 12.29 -20.50 11.61
C LYS A 41 12.12 -21.14 12.99
N GLU A 42 13.11 -20.99 13.88
CA GLU A 42 12.98 -21.44 15.28
C GLU A 42 11.83 -20.73 16.02
N PHE A 43 11.47 -19.52 15.58
CA PHE A 43 10.47 -18.65 16.19
C PHE A 43 9.21 -18.50 15.34
N ARG A 44 9.34 -18.26 14.03
CA ARG A 44 8.23 -18.05 13.10
C ARG A 44 8.66 -18.31 11.65
N GLU A 45 7.70 -18.62 10.77
CA GLU A 45 8.00 -18.92 9.35
C GLU A 45 8.73 -17.74 8.68
N PRO A 46 9.94 -17.96 8.10
CA PRO A 46 10.80 -16.88 7.61
C PRO A 46 10.16 -15.96 6.57
N ARG A 47 9.27 -16.50 5.72
CA ARG A 47 8.55 -15.71 4.71
C ARG A 47 7.71 -14.60 5.34
N LEU A 48 7.15 -14.83 6.52
CA LEU A 48 6.33 -13.87 7.28
C LEU A 48 7.17 -12.92 8.15
N MET A 49 8.50 -13.04 8.10
CA MET A 49 9.42 -12.33 9.00
C MET A 49 10.40 -11.41 8.26
N ALA A 50 10.56 -11.59 6.95
CA ALA A 50 11.60 -10.94 6.15
C ALA A 50 11.10 -10.21 4.90
N LYS A 51 9.77 -10.12 4.71
CA LYS A 51 9.14 -9.37 3.62
C LYS A 51 8.34 -8.22 4.22
N TRP A 52 8.92 -7.03 4.16
CA TRP A 52 8.32 -5.77 4.63
C TRP A 52 8.39 -4.80 3.45
N ASP A 53 7.34 -4.75 2.64
CA ASP A 53 7.38 -4.01 1.37
C ASP A 53 7.24 -2.49 1.60
N SER A 54 6.85 -2.07 2.82
CA SER A 54 6.69 -0.68 3.26
C SER A 54 7.13 -0.48 4.73
N THR A 55 7.41 0.77 5.13
CA THR A 55 7.85 1.09 6.50
C THR A 55 6.77 0.84 7.54
N ASP A 56 5.49 1.03 7.18
CA ASP A 56 4.37 0.85 8.12
C ASP A 56 4.14 -0.62 8.49
N ALA A 57 4.53 -1.55 7.61
CA ALA A 57 4.55 -2.98 7.84
C ALA A 57 5.70 -3.47 8.73
N LEU A 58 6.78 -2.69 8.85
CA LEU A 58 7.95 -3.10 9.63
C LEU A 58 7.59 -3.27 11.13
N PRO A 59 7.90 -4.41 11.76
CA PRO A 59 7.61 -4.65 13.17
C PRO A 59 8.14 -3.54 14.10
N GLU A 60 7.35 -3.17 15.11
CA GLU A 60 7.64 -2.05 16.01
C GLU A 60 9.02 -2.14 16.68
N VAL A 61 9.43 -3.34 17.10
CA VAL A 61 10.77 -3.58 17.69
C VAL A 61 11.90 -3.28 16.71
N LEU A 62 11.75 -3.62 15.43
CA LEU A 62 12.73 -3.32 14.41
C LEU A 62 12.78 -1.81 14.15
N ARG A 63 11.62 -1.18 13.98
CA ARG A 63 11.48 0.26 13.75
C ARG A 63 12.09 1.09 14.89
N LYS A 64 11.78 0.76 16.16
CA LYS A 64 12.32 1.46 17.34
C LYS A 64 13.84 1.38 17.43
N ASN A 65 14.41 0.24 17.06
CA ASN A 65 15.85 0.02 17.06
C ASN A 65 16.51 0.40 15.72
N LYS A 66 15.75 0.95 14.77
CA LYS A 66 16.20 1.30 13.42
C LYS A 66 16.83 0.13 12.66
N ILE A 67 16.43 -1.10 12.93
CA ILE A 67 16.94 -2.29 12.25
C ILE A 67 16.09 -2.58 11.02
N ASN A 68 16.75 -2.87 9.91
CA ASN A 68 16.16 -3.38 8.69
C ASN A 68 16.83 -4.70 8.27
N ILE A 69 16.17 -5.42 7.36
CA ILE A 69 16.59 -6.76 6.91
C ILE A 69 16.65 -6.82 5.38
N LEU A 70 17.74 -7.39 4.85
CA LEU A 70 17.92 -7.64 3.42
C LEU A 70 18.22 -9.11 3.16
N PRO A 71 17.65 -9.73 2.12
CA PRO A 71 18.06 -11.06 1.69
C PRO A 71 19.42 -11.00 0.99
N ASP A 72 20.43 -11.66 1.55
CA ASP A 72 21.74 -11.82 0.93
C ASP A 72 21.86 -13.16 0.17
N SER A 73 20.95 -14.12 0.40
CA SER A 73 20.83 -15.35 -0.39
C SER A 73 19.40 -15.91 -0.38
N ARG A 74 19.18 -17.13 -0.89
CA ARG A 74 17.89 -17.84 -0.75
C ARG A 74 17.58 -18.31 0.67
N SER A 75 18.59 -18.43 1.53
CA SER A 75 18.46 -19.06 2.84
C SER A 75 19.07 -18.23 3.98
N SER A 76 19.44 -16.99 3.70
CA SER A 76 20.01 -16.06 4.68
C SER A 76 19.58 -14.62 4.40
N TYR A 77 19.75 -13.81 5.43
CA TYR A 77 19.51 -12.39 5.45
C TYR A 77 20.64 -11.69 6.19
N VAL A 78 20.73 -10.38 6.01
CA VAL A 78 21.58 -9.49 6.77
C VAL A 78 20.72 -8.43 7.44
N LEU A 79 20.94 -8.23 8.74
CA LEU A 79 20.32 -7.19 9.55
C LEU A 79 21.31 -6.04 9.76
N GLY A 80 20.81 -4.82 9.79
CA GLY A 80 21.61 -3.63 10.04
C GLY A 80 20.73 -2.39 10.07
N ASP A 81 21.31 -1.24 10.38
CA ASP A 81 20.59 0.03 10.46
C ASP A 81 20.42 0.73 9.10
N PHE A 82 20.09 -0.07 8.08
CA PHE A 82 20.04 0.34 6.67
C PHE A 82 18.84 1.26 6.37
N LEU A 83 19.00 2.16 5.41
CA LEU A 83 17.92 2.94 4.80
C LEU A 83 17.41 2.23 3.53
N LEU A 84 16.28 1.52 3.63
CA LEU A 84 15.80 0.59 2.59
C LEU A 84 14.54 1.01 1.81
N TYR A 85 13.91 2.10 2.23
CA TYR A 85 12.60 2.53 1.74
C TYR A 85 12.72 3.84 0.98
N GLN A 86 11.93 3.96 -0.10
CA GLN A 86 11.80 5.16 -0.91
C GLN A 86 10.37 5.68 -0.79
N GLU A 87 10.22 6.92 -0.31
CA GLU A 87 8.93 7.59 -0.24
C GLU A 87 8.32 7.74 -1.63
N ILE A 88 7.02 7.46 -1.72
CA ILE A 88 6.21 7.67 -2.91
C ILE A 88 5.65 9.10 -2.83
N PRO A 89 5.89 9.95 -3.84
CA PRO A 89 5.33 11.30 -3.86
C PRO A 89 3.80 11.29 -3.64
N PRO A 90 3.22 12.26 -2.92
CA PRO A 90 1.78 12.37 -2.79
C PRO A 90 1.11 12.60 -4.15
N LEU A 91 -0.20 12.34 -4.20
CA LEU A 91 -1.01 12.55 -5.40
C LEU A 91 -1.37 14.03 -5.55
N ASP A 92 -0.38 14.84 -5.94
CA ASP A 92 -0.51 16.30 -6.09
C ASP A 92 -0.51 16.75 -7.56
N GLU A 93 -0.20 15.83 -8.49
CA GLU A 93 -0.20 16.09 -9.93
C GLU A 93 -1.59 15.80 -10.55
N PRO A 94 -2.07 16.65 -11.48
CA PRO A 94 -3.33 16.41 -12.18
C PRO A 94 -3.38 15.02 -12.83
N VAL A 95 -4.53 14.36 -12.74
CA VAL A 95 -4.72 13.07 -13.41
C VAL A 95 -4.89 13.29 -14.91
N THR A 96 -3.94 12.78 -15.70
CA THR A 96 -4.06 12.79 -17.16
C THR A 96 -5.12 11.78 -17.55
N ARG A 97 -6.24 12.27 -18.09
CA ARG A 97 -7.22 11.40 -18.72
C ARG A 97 -6.63 10.86 -20.03
N MET A 98 -6.66 9.55 -20.23
CA MET A 98 -6.39 8.98 -21.54
C MET A 98 -7.57 9.33 -22.46
N GLU A 99 -7.33 10.20 -23.45
CA GLU A 99 -8.39 10.80 -24.26
C GLU A 99 -9.13 9.77 -25.12
N HIS A 100 -8.46 8.69 -25.50
CA HIS A 100 -9.09 7.56 -26.15
C HIS A 100 -8.14 6.37 -26.12
N VAL A 101 -8.58 5.25 -25.55
CA VAL A 101 -7.97 3.96 -25.79
C VAL A 101 -8.98 3.15 -26.58
N GLU A 102 -8.64 2.79 -27.82
CA GLU A 102 -9.38 1.74 -28.51
C GLU A 102 -9.03 0.42 -27.83
N PHE A 103 -9.94 -0.07 -26.98
CA PHE A 103 -9.85 -1.41 -26.46
C PHE A 103 -10.52 -2.35 -27.46
N PRO A 104 -9.79 -3.35 -27.97
CA PRO A 104 -10.41 -4.46 -28.70
C PRO A 104 -11.41 -5.18 -27.79
N ASP A 105 -12.41 -5.82 -28.40
CA ASP A 105 -13.43 -6.60 -27.69
C ASP A 105 -12.81 -7.92 -27.16
N TYR A 106 -12.10 -7.82 -26.04
CA TYR A 106 -11.41 -8.93 -25.40
C TYR A 106 -12.27 -9.51 -24.28
N GLU A 107 -12.53 -10.82 -24.34
CA GLU A 107 -13.34 -11.53 -23.32
C GLU A 107 -12.58 -11.79 -22.01
N SER A 108 -11.24 -11.76 -22.04
CA SER A 108 -10.37 -12.12 -20.91
C SER A 108 -9.98 -10.94 -20.01
N ILE A 109 -10.38 -9.71 -20.37
CA ILE A 109 -10.02 -8.50 -19.64
C ILE A 109 -11.22 -7.56 -19.55
N ASP A 110 -11.57 -7.16 -18.34
CA ASP A 110 -12.60 -6.17 -18.10
C ASP A 110 -11.96 -4.90 -17.54
N ILE A 111 -11.89 -3.86 -18.37
CA ILE A 111 -11.35 -2.54 -17.99
C ILE A 111 -12.16 -1.86 -16.88
N ASN A 112 -13.40 -2.28 -16.68
CA ASN A 112 -14.25 -1.79 -15.60
C ASN A 112 -14.03 -2.55 -14.28
N ASN A 113 -13.36 -3.71 -14.34
CA ASN A 113 -13.10 -4.61 -13.22
C ASN A 113 -11.62 -5.04 -13.17
N ILE A 114 -10.77 -4.12 -12.74
CA ILE A 114 -9.33 -4.34 -12.56
C ILE A 114 -9.08 -4.57 -11.06
N SER A 115 -8.99 -5.84 -10.65
CA SER A 115 -8.88 -6.23 -9.24
C SER A 115 -7.52 -6.82 -8.83
N SER A 116 -6.64 -7.14 -9.78
CA SER A 116 -5.32 -7.73 -9.51
C SER A 116 -4.17 -6.94 -10.16
N GLU A 117 -2.97 -7.05 -9.60
CA GLU A 117 -1.74 -6.44 -10.15
C GLU A 117 -1.48 -6.91 -11.60
N ALA A 118 -1.67 -8.20 -11.88
CA ALA A 118 -1.51 -8.76 -13.21
C ALA A 118 -2.52 -8.17 -14.22
N ASN A 119 -3.81 -8.05 -13.82
CA ASN A 119 -4.82 -7.41 -14.67
C ASN A 119 -4.51 -5.92 -14.87
N ALA A 120 -4.05 -5.24 -13.82
CA ALA A 120 -3.65 -3.84 -13.90
C ALA A 120 -2.49 -3.63 -14.89
N ILE A 121 -1.49 -4.51 -14.89
CA ILE A 121 -0.41 -4.51 -15.89
C ILE A 121 -0.96 -4.75 -17.30
N ASN A 122 -1.80 -5.75 -17.50
CA ASN A 122 -2.36 -6.06 -18.82
C ASN A 122 -3.12 -4.85 -19.40
N VAL A 123 -3.99 -4.22 -18.61
CA VAL A 123 -4.72 -3.01 -19.03
C VAL A 123 -3.77 -1.84 -19.27
N LEU A 124 -2.74 -1.66 -18.44
CA LEU A 124 -1.73 -0.60 -18.60
C LEU A 124 -1.00 -0.70 -19.95
N ILE A 125 -0.74 -1.93 -20.43
CA ILE A 125 -0.12 -2.17 -21.74
C ILE A 125 -1.12 -1.95 -22.87
N ILE A 126 -2.30 -2.59 -22.80
CA ILE A 126 -3.33 -2.47 -23.85
C ILE A 126 -3.77 -1.02 -24.03
N SER A 127 -3.81 -0.26 -22.92
CA SER A 127 -4.18 1.15 -22.94
C SER A 127 -3.15 2.10 -23.55
N GLY A 128 -1.93 1.61 -23.83
CA GLY A 128 -0.84 2.47 -24.26
C GLY A 128 -0.34 3.43 -23.17
N ILE A 129 -0.82 3.30 -21.91
CA ILE A 129 -0.35 4.12 -20.79
C ILE A 129 1.18 3.99 -20.65
N LEU A 130 1.74 2.77 -20.77
CA LEU A 130 3.19 2.60 -20.70
C LEU A 130 3.92 3.34 -21.82
N ASN A 131 3.38 3.27 -23.04
CA ASN A 131 4.01 3.88 -24.22
C ASN A 131 4.01 5.42 -24.08
N ASP A 132 2.88 6.00 -23.68
CA ASP A 132 2.77 7.44 -23.39
C ASP A 132 3.73 7.85 -22.26
N PHE A 133 3.72 7.10 -21.14
CA PHE A 133 4.58 7.40 -20.00
C PHE A 133 6.05 7.35 -20.39
N LEU A 134 6.48 6.35 -21.15
CA LEU A 134 7.87 6.21 -21.56
C LEU A 134 8.25 7.16 -22.70
N GLY A 135 7.29 7.67 -23.46
CA GLY A 135 7.53 8.43 -24.69
C GLY A 135 8.16 7.56 -25.79
N THR A 136 7.80 6.28 -25.85
CA THR A 136 8.37 5.29 -26.78
C THR A 136 7.29 4.66 -27.64
N GLY A 137 7.71 3.91 -28.67
CA GLY A 137 6.83 3.00 -29.39
C GLY A 137 6.36 1.83 -28.50
N GLU A 138 5.75 0.82 -29.15
CA GLU A 138 5.15 -0.33 -28.48
C GLU A 138 6.14 -1.07 -27.56
N ASN A 139 5.69 -1.35 -26.34
CA ASN A 139 6.39 -2.17 -25.36
C ASN A 139 5.81 -3.59 -25.37
N VAL A 140 6.66 -4.59 -25.63
CA VAL A 140 6.27 -6.00 -25.67
C VAL A 140 6.64 -6.68 -24.36
N SER A 141 5.74 -7.45 -23.78
CA SER A 141 6.03 -8.28 -22.59
C SER A 141 6.97 -9.43 -22.96
N THR A 142 8.12 -9.52 -22.30
CA THR A 142 9.20 -10.47 -22.64
C THR A 142 9.65 -11.34 -21.48
N PHE A 143 9.46 -10.91 -20.23
CA PHE A 143 9.78 -11.72 -19.04
C PHE A 143 8.97 -11.26 -17.80
N ASN A 144 8.77 -12.16 -16.85
CA ASN A 144 8.22 -11.87 -15.52
C ASN A 144 8.47 -13.08 -14.59
N GLY A 145 8.08 -12.98 -13.33
CA GLY A 145 8.11 -14.05 -12.34
C GLY A 145 9.39 -14.11 -11.51
N ARG A 146 9.54 -15.20 -10.76
CA ARG A 146 10.62 -15.39 -9.78
C ARG A 146 11.93 -15.79 -10.42
N MET A 147 13.01 -15.13 -10.02
CA MET A 147 14.35 -15.33 -10.56
C MET A 147 15.42 -15.32 -9.47
N GLY A 148 16.57 -15.93 -9.74
CA GLY A 148 17.77 -15.77 -8.92
C GLY A 148 18.57 -14.57 -9.40
N THR A 149 19.04 -13.73 -8.48
CA THR A 149 19.74 -12.47 -8.81
C THR A 149 21.17 -12.66 -9.33
N GLY A 150 21.75 -13.86 -9.23
CA GLY A 150 23.19 -14.04 -9.38
C GLY A 150 23.97 -13.44 -8.20
N CYS A 151 25.26 -13.18 -8.41
CA CYS A 151 26.14 -12.64 -7.38
C CYS A 151 26.48 -11.19 -7.68
N PHE A 152 26.29 -10.30 -6.70
CA PHE A 152 26.68 -8.91 -6.81
C PHE A 152 26.95 -8.29 -5.44
N THR A 153 27.52 -7.10 -5.44
CA THR A 153 27.86 -6.36 -4.22
C THR A 153 27.44 -4.91 -4.37
N PHE A 154 27.05 -4.29 -3.26
CA PHE A 154 26.67 -2.89 -3.21
C PHE A 154 26.93 -2.28 -1.84
N GLU A 155 26.88 -0.96 -1.77
CA GLU A 155 26.85 -0.19 -0.54
C GLU A 155 25.44 0.36 -0.28
N VAL A 156 25.07 0.51 0.99
CA VAL A 156 23.78 1.07 1.42
C VAL A 156 24.00 2.05 2.56
N ASP A 157 23.27 3.16 2.53
CA ASP A 157 23.28 4.14 3.61
C ASP A 157 22.68 3.57 4.88
N THR A 158 23.15 4.09 6.01
CA THR A 158 22.72 3.68 7.34
C THR A 158 22.30 4.88 8.18
N HIS A 159 21.51 4.64 9.22
CA HIS A 159 21.13 5.68 10.18
C HIS A 159 22.32 6.28 10.94
N ARG A 160 23.45 5.57 11.03
CA ARG A 160 24.71 6.07 11.62
C ARG A 160 25.56 6.91 10.66
N GLY A 161 25.18 7.02 9.38
CA GLY A 161 25.92 7.78 8.37
C GLY A 161 27.20 7.09 7.88
N ILE A 162 27.35 5.78 8.13
CA ILE A 162 28.47 4.97 7.64
C ILE A 162 27.89 3.93 6.68
N LYS A 163 28.26 3.99 5.40
CA LYS A 163 27.76 3.02 4.41
C LYS A 163 28.19 1.60 4.77
N GLN A 164 27.26 0.66 4.61
CA GLN A 164 27.54 -0.76 4.80
C GLN A 164 27.63 -1.47 3.44
N LYS A 165 28.66 -2.31 3.28
CA LYS A 165 28.82 -3.16 2.10
C LYS A 165 28.05 -4.46 2.27
N ILE A 166 27.20 -4.80 1.30
CA ILE A 166 26.37 -6.01 1.26
C ILE A 166 26.77 -6.88 0.07
N CYS A 167 27.00 -8.17 0.32
CA CYS A 167 27.30 -9.16 -0.70
C CYS A 167 26.09 -10.07 -0.90
N VAL A 168 25.49 -10.03 -2.09
CA VAL A 168 24.35 -10.88 -2.44
C VAL A 168 24.85 -12.08 -3.25
N ASN A 169 24.45 -13.27 -2.85
CA ASN A 169 24.74 -14.54 -3.51
C ASN A 169 23.43 -15.29 -3.82
N ASN A 170 22.95 -15.12 -5.05
CA ASN A 170 21.78 -15.81 -5.59
C ASN A 170 20.51 -15.63 -4.73
N ALA A 171 20.28 -14.42 -4.21
CA ALA A 171 18.99 -14.10 -3.60
C ALA A 171 17.84 -14.28 -4.61
N GLN A 172 16.63 -14.47 -4.09
CA GLN A 172 15.44 -14.52 -4.93
C GLN A 172 14.89 -13.10 -5.12
N CYS A 173 14.59 -12.75 -6.37
CA CYS A 173 13.76 -11.59 -6.72
C CYS A 173 12.53 -12.04 -7.53
N GLU A 174 11.55 -11.16 -7.62
CA GLU A 174 10.32 -11.33 -8.39
C GLU A 174 10.16 -10.08 -9.26
N ILE A 175 9.65 -10.25 -10.48
CA ILE A 175 9.43 -9.16 -11.44
C ILE A 175 8.00 -9.30 -11.93
N ASP A 176 7.16 -8.29 -11.69
CA ASP A 176 5.76 -8.35 -12.07
C ASP A 176 5.57 -8.15 -13.58
N GLY A 177 6.32 -7.22 -14.17
CA GLY A 177 6.31 -6.96 -15.61
C GLY A 177 7.70 -6.63 -16.17
N GLY A 178 8.16 -7.42 -17.12
CA GLY A 178 9.36 -7.15 -17.92
C GLY A 178 8.98 -6.92 -19.37
N PHE A 179 9.29 -5.73 -19.88
CA PHE A 179 8.96 -5.32 -21.24
C PHE A 179 10.20 -4.93 -22.02
N GLU A 180 10.10 -5.00 -23.35
CA GLU A 180 11.16 -4.56 -24.23
C GLU A 180 10.58 -3.82 -25.44
N ASN A 181 11.26 -2.75 -25.84
CA ASN A 181 11.05 -2.04 -27.10
C ASN A 181 12.40 -1.84 -27.80
N GLU A 182 12.43 -1.14 -28.93
CA GLU A 182 13.69 -0.92 -29.67
C GLU A 182 14.75 -0.16 -28.85
N ALA A 183 14.33 0.75 -27.97
CA ALA A 183 15.20 1.67 -27.24
C ALA A 183 15.64 1.15 -25.86
N SER A 184 14.80 0.38 -25.14
CA SER A 184 15.06 0.03 -23.74
C SER A 184 14.43 -1.30 -23.31
N VAL A 185 14.99 -1.87 -22.25
CA VAL A 185 14.32 -2.89 -21.42
C VAL A 185 13.64 -2.17 -20.26
N VAL A 186 12.41 -2.55 -19.94
CA VAL A 186 11.61 -1.96 -18.87
C VAL A 186 11.36 -3.04 -17.82
N ILE A 187 11.63 -2.70 -16.56
CA ILE A 187 11.30 -3.55 -15.41
C ILE A 187 10.27 -2.80 -14.59
N MET A 188 9.14 -3.44 -14.33
CA MET A 188 8.02 -2.91 -13.60
C MET A 188 7.73 -3.74 -12.35
N GLU A 189 7.64 -3.04 -11.22
CA GLU A 189 6.94 -3.51 -10.02
C GLU A 189 5.55 -2.86 -10.01
N ALA A 190 4.51 -3.66 -9.78
CA ALA A 190 3.13 -3.20 -9.69
C ALA A 190 2.58 -3.39 -8.29
N LYS A 191 1.70 -2.47 -7.86
CA LYS A 191 0.95 -2.54 -6.62
C LYS A 191 -0.51 -2.21 -6.84
N ASN A 192 -1.38 -2.92 -6.15
CA ASN A 192 -2.82 -2.61 -6.08
C ASN A 192 -3.28 -2.08 -4.71
N VAL A 193 -2.33 -1.84 -3.80
CA VAL A 193 -2.53 -1.21 -2.49
C VAL A 193 -1.66 0.03 -2.40
N VAL A 194 -2.21 1.10 -1.84
CA VAL A 194 -1.48 2.36 -1.64
C VAL A 194 -0.70 2.33 -0.33
N HIS A 195 0.62 2.52 -0.43
CA HIS A 195 1.55 2.72 0.68
C HIS A 195 2.23 4.10 0.57
N GLU A 196 2.80 4.59 1.67
CA GLU A 196 3.55 5.87 1.71
C GLU A 196 4.95 5.75 1.11
N ASP A 197 5.53 4.55 1.17
CA ASP A 197 6.84 4.22 0.62
C ASP A 197 6.84 2.78 0.07
N PHE A 198 7.93 2.41 -0.57
CA PHE A 198 8.18 1.04 -1.01
C PHE A 198 9.62 0.62 -0.74
N HIS A 199 9.84 -0.68 -0.65
CA HIS A 199 11.17 -1.23 -0.45
C HIS A 199 11.97 -1.18 -1.76
N ILE A 200 13.06 -0.39 -1.77
CA ILE A 200 13.93 -0.14 -2.94
C ILE A 200 14.41 -1.43 -3.64
N ARG A 201 14.49 -2.55 -2.90
CA ARG A 201 14.91 -3.88 -3.38
C ARG A 201 14.04 -4.38 -4.53
N GLN A 202 12.76 -4.03 -4.53
CA GLN A 202 11.79 -4.42 -5.56
C GLN A 202 12.21 -3.95 -6.95
N LEU A 203 12.90 -2.81 -7.05
CA LEU A 203 13.50 -2.34 -8.31
C LEU A 203 14.99 -2.68 -8.42
N TYR A 204 15.74 -2.57 -7.31
CA TYR A 204 17.20 -2.70 -7.34
C TYR A 204 17.68 -4.11 -7.67
N TYR A 205 17.07 -5.16 -7.11
CA TYR A 205 17.54 -6.52 -7.33
C TYR A 205 17.27 -6.98 -8.78
N PRO A 206 16.06 -6.75 -9.34
CA PRO A 206 15.84 -6.92 -10.77
C PRO A 206 16.78 -6.10 -11.65
N TYR A 207 17.06 -4.84 -11.31
CA TYR A 207 18.01 -4.01 -12.04
C TYR A 207 19.40 -4.63 -12.08
N ARG A 208 19.96 -5.02 -10.92
CA ARG A 208 21.28 -5.65 -10.82
C ARG A 208 21.34 -6.99 -11.57
N LEU A 209 20.26 -7.77 -11.53
CA LEU A 209 20.16 -9.04 -12.27
C LEU A 209 20.26 -8.83 -13.78
N TRP A 210 19.55 -7.84 -14.32
CA TRP A 210 19.42 -7.66 -15.77
C TRP A 210 20.51 -6.76 -16.37
N LYS A 211 21.11 -5.87 -15.58
CA LYS A 211 22.16 -4.93 -16.03
C LYS A 211 23.29 -5.61 -16.80
N ASP A 212 23.69 -6.81 -16.39
CA ASP A 212 24.79 -7.54 -17.02
C ASP A 212 24.32 -8.52 -18.13
N LYS A 213 23.00 -8.66 -18.30
CA LYS A 213 22.38 -9.57 -19.27
C LYS A 213 21.93 -8.87 -20.55
N VAL A 214 21.73 -7.56 -20.51
CA VAL A 214 21.23 -6.78 -21.65
C VAL A 214 22.16 -5.63 -21.98
N LYS A 215 22.18 -5.23 -23.25
CA LYS A 215 22.97 -4.07 -23.73
C LYS A 215 22.15 -2.78 -23.78
N LYS A 216 20.82 -2.90 -23.91
CA LYS A 216 19.89 -1.75 -23.92
C LYS A 216 19.86 -1.12 -22.52
N PRO A 217 19.61 0.19 -22.41
CA PRO A 217 19.34 0.82 -21.13
C PRO A 217 18.12 0.17 -20.46
N ILE A 218 18.16 0.10 -19.13
CA ILE A 218 17.07 -0.42 -18.31
C ILE A 218 16.32 0.77 -17.71
N ARG A 219 14.99 0.79 -17.87
CA ARG A 219 14.08 1.75 -17.23
C ARG A 219 13.31 1.05 -16.12
N LEU A 220 13.30 1.64 -14.93
CA LEU A 220 12.69 1.04 -13.75
C LEU A 220 11.40 1.78 -13.43
N ILE A 221 10.29 1.05 -13.39
CA ILE A 221 8.97 1.63 -13.22
C ILE A 221 8.34 1.03 -11.98
N PHE A 222 7.89 1.89 -11.07
CA PHE A 222 6.99 1.50 -10.00
C PHE A 222 5.59 1.98 -10.38
N SER A 223 4.62 1.07 -10.40
CA SER A 223 3.25 1.36 -10.79
C SER A 223 2.30 1.06 -9.63
N VAL A 224 1.46 2.02 -9.27
CA VAL A 224 0.38 1.82 -8.30
C VAL A 224 -0.94 2.00 -9.04
N TYR A 225 -1.75 0.95 -9.08
CA TYR A 225 -3.12 1.01 -9.56
C TYR A 225 -4.09 0.86 -8.39
N SER A 226 -4.76 1.93 -8.01
CA SER A 226 -5.85 1.87 -7.03
C SER A 226 -6.85 2.97 -7.31
N ASN A 227 -8.10 2.75 -6.91
CA ASN A 227 -9.17 3.70 -7.10
C ASN A 227 -9.31 4.14 -8.57
N ARG A 228 -9.15 3.20 -9.50
CA ARG A 228 -9.20 3.43 -10.97
C ARG A 228 -8.18 4.45 -11.52
N ILE A 229 -7.11 4.73 -10.79
CA ILE A 229 -6.01 5.62 -11.21
C ILE A 229 -4.71 4.82 -11.24
N TYR A 230 -3.99 4.93 -12.36
CA TYR A 230 -2.61 4.47 -12.49
C TYR A 230 -1.65 5.59 -12.11
N ARG A 231 -0.73 5.31 -11.20
CA ARG A 231 0.35 6.22 -10.80
C ARG A 231 1.66 5.56 -11.20
N LEU A 232 2.34 6.12 -12.19
CA LEU A 232 3.61 5.59 -12.69
C LEU A 232 4.75 6.48 -12.22
N PHE A 233 5.79 5.84 -11.70
CA PHE A 233 7.02 6.48 -11.22
C PHE A 233 8.21 5.83 -11.91
N GLU A 234 9.00 6.62 -12.64
CA GLU A 234 10.25 6.16 -13.20
C GLU A 234 11.38 6.47 -12.22
N TYR A 235 12.14 5.43 -11.85
CA TYR A 235 13.31 5.56 -10.99
C TYR A 235 14.59 5.20 -11.73
N ARG A 236 15.72 5.70 -11.23
CA ARG A 236 17.06 5.24 -11.65
C ARG A 236 18.01 5.18 -10.45
N PHE A 237 19.08 4.42 -10.59
CA PHE A 237 20.21 4.41 -9.65
C PHE A 237 21.37 5.19 -10.28
N LYS A 238 21.79 6.32 -9.68
CA LYS A 238 22.91 7.12 -10.20
C LYS A 238 24.20 6.31 -10.25
N ILE A 239 24.42 5.48 -9.24
CA ILE A 239 25.61 4.64 -9.09
C ILE A 239 25.10 3.20 -8.93
N PRO A 240 25.33 2.29 -9.88
CA PRO A 240 24.76 0.95 -9.82
C PRO A 240 25.13 0.16 -8.56
N GLU A 241 26.31 0.39 -8.01
CA GLU A 241 26.83 -0.24 -6.79
C GLU A 241 26.40 0.47 -5.49
N ASP A 242 25.59 1.53 -5.59
CA ASP A 242 25.06 2.27 -4.45
C ASP A 242 23.54 2.13 -4.39
N TYR A 243 23.07 1.33 -3.44
CA TYR A 243 21.64 1.05 -3.22
C TYR A 243 20.85 2.32 -2.91
N SER A 244 21.47 3.25 -2.19
CA SER A 244 20.84 4.50 -1.75
C SER A 244 20.91 5.60 -2.82
N SER A 245 21.48 5.32 -3.99
CA SER A 245 21.53 6.25 -5.12
C SER A 245 20.25 6.28 -5.98
N ILE A 246 19.18 5.64 -5.51
CA ILE A 246 17.87 5.70 -6.15
C ILE A 246 17.39 7.16 -6.23
N GLU A 247 16.83 7.55 -7.37
CA GLU A 247 16.14 8.82 -7.49
C GLU A 247 14.95 8.72 -8.45
N LEU A 248 13.91 9.49 -8.14
CA LEU A 248 12.76 9.67 -9.03
C LEU A 248 13.18 10.51 -10.24
N VAL A 249 12.94 9.97 -11.43
CA VAL A 249 13.18 10.65 -12.71
C VAL A 249 11.95 11.45 -13.12
N LYS A 250 10.77 10.83 -13.05
CA LYS A 250 9.47 11.47 -13.33
C LYS A 250 8.31 10.63 -12.80
N SER A 251 7.17 11.30 -12.63
CA SER A 251 5.88 10.69 -12.33
C SER A 251 4.82 11.14 -13.32
N LYS A 252 3.75 10.36 -13.46
CA LYS A 252 2.52 10.77 -14.14
C LYS A 252 1.35 9.90 -13.70
N ASN A 253 0.18 10.52 -13.56
CA ASN A 253 -1.06 9.87 -13.19
C ASN A 253 -1.96 9.71 -14.42
N TYR A 254 -2.60 8.55 -14.53
CA TYR A 254 -3.51 8.22 -15.63
C TYR A 254 -4.83 7.69 -15.12
N SER A 255 -5.91 8.02 -15.83
CA SER A 255 -7.18 7.31 -15.70
C SER A 255 -7.79 7.00 -17.06
N LEU A 256 -8.50 5.89 -17.11
CA LEU A 256 -9.35 5.50 -18.24
C LEU A 256 -10.76 6.12 -18.14
N GLN A 257 -11.05 6.85 -17.05
CA GLN A 257 -12.35 7.45 -16.77
C GLN A 257 -12.20 8.95 -16.46
N ASP A 258 -13.32 9.67 -16.46
CA ASP A 258 -13.35 11.04 -15.96
C ASP A 258 -13.25 11.04 -14.43
N THR A 259 -12.19 11.65 -13.92
CA THR A 259 -11.90 11.75 -12.48
C THR A 259 -12.36 13.07 -11.86
N LYS A 260 -12.80 14.04 -12.67
CA LYS A 260 -13.07 15.39 -12.19
C LYS A 260 -14.25 15.44 -11.23
N ILE A 261 -13.97 15.86 -10.00
CA ILE A 261 -14.97 16.16 -8.96
C ILE A 261 -14.84 17.63 -8.61
N THR A 262 -15.94 18.38 -8.63
CA THR A 262 -15.96 19.80 -8.26
C THR A 262 -16.48 19.99 -6.85
N LYS A 263 -16.29 21.20 -6.30
CA LYS A 263 -16.87 21.55 -5.00
C LYS A 263 -18.40 21.51 -5.02
N GLU A 264 -19.00 21.86 -6.16
CA GLU A 264 -20.45 21.80 -6.37
C GLU A 264 -20.97 20.36 -6.27
N ASP A 265 -20.26 19.39 -6.85
CA ASP A 265 -20.61 17.96 -6.71
C ASP A 265 -20.64 17.55 -5.22
N LEU A 266 -19.65 17.98 -4.43
CA LEU A 266 -19.56 17.66 -3.00
C LEU A 266 -20.66 18.35 -2.17
N TRP A 267 -20.99 19.61 -2.48
CA TRP A 267 -22.10 20.32 -1.86
C TRP A 267 -23.46 19.69 -2.21
N GLU A 268 -23.63 19.23 -3.45
CA GLU A 268 -24.83 18.52 -3.86
C GLU A 268 -25.01 17.24 -3.04
N VAL A 269 -23.95 16.44 -2.86
CA VAL A 269 -24.00 15.27 -1.97
C VAL A 269 -24.37 15.68 -0.55
N ARG A 270 -23.69 16.68 0.03
CA ARG A 270 -23.96 17.15 1.39
C ARG A 270 -25.40 17.61 1.62
N ASN A 271 -26.01 18.29 0.64
CA ASN A 271 -27.38 18.80 0.71
C ASN A 271 -28.44 17.69 0.61
N HIS A 272 -28.13 16.60 -0.09
CA HIS A 272 -29.04 15.45 -0.26
C HIS A 272 -28.79 14.33 0.76
N THR A 273 -27.69 14.39 1.50
CA THR A 273 -27.37 13.39 2.52
C THR A 273 -28.06 13.75 3.83
N THR A 274 -28.91 12.84 4.31
CA THR A 274 -29.51 12.93 5.65
C THR A 274 -28.63 12.16 6.63
N THR A 275 -28.28 12.78 7.75
CA THR A 275 -27.60 12.09 8.86
C THR A 275 -28.49 10.97 9.39
N ARG A 276 -27.95 9.74 9.45
CA ARG A 276 -28.67 8.53 9.84
C ARG A 276 -28.23 7.94 11.16
N THR A 277 -27.09 8.39 11.68
CA THR A 277 -26.49 7.89 12.91
C THR A 277 -25.86 9.06 13.67
N ASP A 278 -26.09 9.08 14.97
CA ASP A 278 -25.48 9.99 15.95
C ASP A 278 -24.08 9.52 16.40
N ASP A 279 -23.68 8.33 15.95
CA ASP A 279 -22.39 7.69 16.24
C ASP A 279 -22.19 7.28 17.71
N ASP A 280 -23.24 7.33 18.55
CA ASP A 280 -23.13 6.92 19.95
C ASP A 280 -22.76 5.43 20.02
N MET A 281 -21.69 5.12 20.74
CA MET A 281 -21.21 3.75 20.87
C MET A 281 -22.19 2.80 21.59
N ASN A 282 -23.22 3.31 22.25
CA ASN A 282 -24.26 2.50 22.89
C ASN A 282 -25.30 1.97 21.89
N ASP A 283 -25.44 2.63 20.73
CA ASP A 283 -26.50 2.33 19.75
C ASP A 283 -26.04 1.37 18.64
N THR A 284 -24.77 0.96 18.67
CA THR A 284 -24.20 0.05 17.67
C THR A 284 -23.16 -0.89 18.25
N ASP A 285 -23.05 -2.10 17.68
CA ASP A 285 -21.97 -3.04 17.98
C ASP A 285 -20.72 -2.81 17.11
N ILE A 286 -20.78 -1.86 16.16
CA ILE A 286 -19.69 -1.53 15.26
C ILE A 286 -18.72 -0.59 16.00
N PRO A 287 -17.45 -0.98 16.20
CA PRO A 287 -16.48 -0.08 16.80
C PRO A 287 -16.28 1.17 15.92
N PHE A 288 -16.27 2.35 16.54
CA PHE A 288 -15.95 3.59 15.81
C PHE A 288 -14.60 3.49 15.07
N ILE A 289 -14.48 4.23 13.98
CA ILE A 289 -13.40 4.05 13.02
C ILE A 289 -12.02 4.28 13.63
N GLN A 290 -11.04 3.57 13.08
CA GLN A 290 -9.65 3.69 13.49
C GLN A 290 -8.66 3.46 12.34
N ALA A 291 -9.17 3.48 11.11
CA ALA A 291 -8.41 3.40 9.88
C ALA A 291 -8.28 4.81 9.31
N ASN A 292 -7.06 5.31 9.19
CA ASN A 292 -6.82 6.70 8.81
C ASN A 292 -6.91 6.94 7.29
N SER A 293 -6.65 5.92 6.48
CA SER A 293 -6.58 6.03 5.02
C SER A 293 -7.86 5.50 4.38
N MET A 294 -8.64 6.40 3.78
CA MET A 294 -9.74 6.02 2.90
C MET A 294 -9.24 5.29 1.66
N ASP A 295 -8.07 5.66 1.12
CA ASP A 295 -7.48 4.99 -0.04
C ASP A 295 -7.25 3.50 0.23
N ARG A 296 -6.76 3.12 1.42
CA ARG A 296 -6.60 1.70 1.80
C ARG A 296 -7.94 0.99 2.04
N ILE A 297 -8.98 1.69 2.47
CA ILE A 297 -10.35 1.12 2.54
C ILE A 297 -10.87 0.85 1.13
N ILE A 298 -10.61 1.77 0.19
CA ILE A 298 -10.95 1.59 -1.23
C ILE A 298 -10.14 0.45 -1.85
N SER A 299 -8.83 0.35 -1.59
CA SER A 299 -8.02 -0.79 -2.04
C SER A 299 -8.57 -2.11 -1.50
N LEU A 300 -9.01 -2.15 -0.23
CA LEU A 300 -9.63 -3.34 0.34
C LEU A 300 -11.00 -3.66 -0.30
N LEU A 301 -11.82 -2.64 -0.57
CA LEU A 301 -13.08 -2.79 -1.34
C LEU A 301 -12.81 -3.40 -2.72
N GLU A 302 -11.78 -2.93 -3.42
CA GLU A 302 -11.41 -3.42 -4.76
C GLU A 302 -10.91 -4.87 -4.74
N ASN A 303 -10.15 -5.24 -3.70
CA ASN A 303 -9.60 -6.59 -3.58
C ASN A 303 -10.57 -7.64 -3.01
N LEU A 304 -11.63 -7.22 -2.31
CA LEU A 304 -12.68 -8.11 -1.79
C LEU A 304 -13.73 -8.47 -2.85
N TYR A 305 -13.83 -7.70 -3.94
CA TYR A 305 -14.79 -7.97 -5.01
C TYR A 305 -14.48 -9.32 -5.69
N GLU A 306 -15.45 -10.23 -5.68
CA GLU A 306 -15.32 -11.62 -6.18
C GLU A 306 -14.19 -12.45 -5.52
N ASN A 307 -13.61 -11.94 -4.43
CA ASN A 307 -12.52 -12.57 -3.70
C ASN A 307 -12.68 -12.38 -2.19
N PRO A 308 -13.61 -13.11 -1.54
CA PRO A 308 -13.75 -13.10 -0.10
C PRO A 308 -12.46 -13.57 0.59
N MET A 309 -12.07 -12.89 1.66
CA MET A 309 -10.77 -13.12 2.33
C MET A 309 -10.92 -13.30 3.83
N THR A 310 -10.08 -14.15 4.42
CA THR A 310 -9.89 -14.22 5.87
C THR A 310 -9.15 -12.98 6.38
N GLY A 311 -9.25 -12.73 7.69
CA GLY A 311 -8.49 -11.63 8.31
C GLY A 311 -6.96 -11.75 8.14
N LEU A 312 -6.44 -12.98 8.01
CA LEU A 312 -5.03 -13.25 7.72
C LEU A 312 -4.68 -12.90 6.27
N GLN A 313 -5.50 -13.27 5.30
CA GLN A 313 -5.29 -12.90 3.90
C GLN A 313 -5.35 -11.39 3.69
N ILE A 314 -6.28 -10.70 4.36
CA ILE A 314 -6.32 -9.23 4.35
C ILE A 314 -5.04 -8.66 4.97
N ALA A 315 -4.55 -9.26 6.06
CA ALA A 315 -3.33 -8.80 6.69
C ALA A 315 -2.13 -8.94 5.75
N GLU A 316 -2.02 -10.06 5.03
CA GLU A 316 -0.96 -10.29 4.04
C GLU A 316 -1.07 -9.37 2.82
N LEU A 317 -2.27 -9.21 2.26
CA LEU A 317 -2.53 -8.36 1.09
C LEU A 317 -2.14 -6.91 1.36
N MET A 318 -2.56 -6.40 2.51
CA MET A 318 -2.41 -4.99 2.85
C MET A 318 -1.08 -4.69 3.55
N ASP A 319 -0.20 -5.68 3.72
CA ASP A 319 1.03 -5.58 4.54
C ASP A 319 0.74 -5.06 5.97
N PHE A 320 -0.35 -5.54 6.55
CA PHE A 320 -0.81 -5.20 7.90
C PHE A 320 -0.29 -6.20 8.93
N GLU A 321 0.00 -5.69 10.13
CA GLU A 321 -0.09 -6.52 11.33
C GLU A 321 -1.53 -7.02 11.51
N PRO A 322 -1.78 -8.26 11.98
CA PRO A 322 -3.13 -8.86 12.03
C PRO A 322 -4.21 -7.98 12.69
N ARG A 323 -3.83 -7.18 13.69
CA ARG A 323 -4.74 -6.24 14.37
C ARG A 323 -5.20 -5.08 13.47
N GLN A 324 -4.36 -4.61 12.53
CA GLN A 324 -4.75 -3.55 11.60
C GLN A 324 -5.78 -4.03 10.57
N SER A 325 -5.74 -5.31 10.18
CA SER A 325 -6.76 -5.95 9.34
C SER A 325 -8.17 -5.73 9.92
N ASP A 326 -8.34 -5.91 11.24
CA ASP A 326 -9.61 -5.63 11.91
C ASP A 326 -10.01 -4.15 11.90
N TYR A 327 -9.06 -3.21 11.89
CA TYR A 327 -9.38 -1.78 11.82
C TYR A 327 -9.94 -1.37 10.48
N TYR A 328 -9.34 -1.83 9.40
CA TYR A 328 -9.81 -1.55 8.05
C TYR A 328 -11.09 -2.32 7.71
N PHE A 329 -11.24 -3.54 8.20
CA PHE A 329 -12.51 -4.25 8.15
C PHE A 329 -13.63 -3.46 8.85
N ASN A 330 -13.43 -3.06 10.12
CA ASN A 330 -14.47 -2.36 10.88
C ASN A 330 -14.79 -0.99 10.27
N ALA A 331 -13.83 -0.33 9.64
CA ALA A 331 -14.06 0.91 8.91
C ALA A 331 -14.98 0.74 7.69
N GLY A 332 -14.80 -0.31 6.89
CA GLY A 332 -15.75 -0.58 5.80
C GLY A 332 -17.09 -1.12 6.32
N ARG A 333 -17.11 -1.85 7.44
CA ARG A 333 -18.36 -2.23 8.13
C ARG A 333 -19.14 -1.01 8.62
N TYR A 334 -18.44 0.00 9.16
CA TYR A 334 -19.00 1.29 9.59
C TYR A 334 -19.73 2.00 8.44
N LEU A 335 -19.20 1.93 7.22
CA LEU A 335 -19.86 2.44 6.00
C LEU A 335 -20.87 1.46 5.36
N GLY A 336 -21.14 0.32 6.00
CA GLY A 336 -22.04 -0.73 5.47
C GLY A 336 -21.50 -1.45 4.22
N LEU A 337 -20.21 -1.35 3.91
CA LEU A 337 -19.58 -1.92 2.71
C LEU A 337 -19.13 -3.37 2.91
N PHE A 338 -18.70 -3.72 4.13
CA PHE A 338 -18.12 -5.03 4.44
C PHE A 338 -18.94 -5.79 5.47
N GLU A 339 -18.94 -7.12 5.36
CA GLU A 339 -19.53 -8.02 6.33
C GLU A 339 -18.63 -9.20 6.63
N LYS A 340 -18.86 -9.87 7.77
CA LYS A 340 -18.20 -11.12 8.15
C LYS A 340 -19.24 -12.23 8.23
N HIS A 341 -18.97 -13.34 7.56
CA HIS A 341 -19.76 -14.56 7.70
C HIS A 341 -18.85 -15.75 8.06
N ALA A 342 -19.47 -16.79 8.60
CA ALA A 342 -18.77 -18.03 8.92
C ALA A 342 -18.83 -18.95 7.69
N ASP A 343 -17.66 -19.38 7.23
CA ASP A 343 -17.51 -20.35 6.15
C ASP A 343 -16.50 -21.41 6.58
N ASP A 344 -16.87 -22.68 6.54
CA ASP A 344 -16.03 -23.83 6.93
C ASP A 344 -15.17 -23.62 8.20
N LYS A 345 -15.80 -23.05 9.24
CA LYS A 345 -15.20 -22.72 10.57
C LYS A 345 -14.18 -21.57 10.58
N GLN A 346 -14.01 -20.87 9.47
CA GLN A 346 -13.24 -19.64 9.37
C GLN A 346 -14.17 -18.42 9.23
N ARG A 347 -13.70 -17.26 9.71
CA ARG A 347 -14.41 -15.99 9.52
C ARG A 347 -13.90 -15.35 8.24
N ILE A 348 -14.77 -15.25 7.25
CA ILE A 348 -14.48 -14.64 5.96
C ILE A 348 -15.10 -13.24 5.93
N VAL A 349 -14.34 -12.29 5.37
CA VAL A 349 -14.78 -10.94 5.06
C VAL A 349 -15.19 -10.90 3.59
N SER A 350 -16.35 -10.32 3.30
CA SER A 350 -16.87 -10.09 1.95
C SER A 350 -17.49 -8.71 1.83
N LEU A 351 -17.80 -8.32 0.59
CA LEU A 351 -18.62 -7.15 0.33
C LEU A 351 -20.09 -7.43 0.67
N THR A 352 -20.79 -6.42 1.18
CA THR A 352 -22.24 -6.42 1.25
C THR A 352 -22.83 -6.11 -0.15
N PRO A 353 -24.15 -6.25 -0.36
CA PRO A 353 -24.79 -5.77 -1.60
C PRO A 353 -24.55 -4.27 -1.88
N LEU A 354 -24.42 -3.45 -0.84
CA LEU A 354 -24.01 -2.05 -0.97
C LEU A 354 -22.56 -1.93 -1.41
N GLY A 355 -21.65 -2.71 -0.82
CA GLY A 355 -20.23 -2.78 -1.19
C GLY A 355 -20.05 -3.13 -2.67
N GLU A 356 -20.71 -4.17 -3.16
CA GLU A 356 -20.66 -4.55 -4.58
C GLU A 356 -21.19 -3.44 -5.49
N LYS A 357 -22.30 -2.80 -5.11
CA LYS A 357 -22.87 -1.68 -5.86
C LYS A 357 -21.89 -0.52 -5.94
N VAL A 358 -21.25 -0.15 -4.83
CA VAL A 358 -20.24 0.93 -4.77
C VAL A 358 -19.03 0.58 -5.63
N PHE A 359 -18.52 -0.66 -5.56
CA PHE A 359 -17.41 -1.11 -6.40
C PHE A 359 -17.72 -0.96 -7.90
N ARG A 360 -18.91 -1.37 -8.35
CA ARG A 360 -19.28 -1.30 -9.78
C ARG A 360 -19.44 0.13 -10.33
N LEU A 361 -19.51 1.16 -9.47
CA LEU A 361 -19.58 2.54 -9.93
C LEU A 361 -18.28 2.98 -10.61
N ASN A 362 -18.41 3.87 -11.60
CA ASN A 362 -17.29 4.60 -12.18
C ASN A 362 -16.65 5.54 -11.14
N TYR A 363 -15.46 6.05 -11.42
CA TYR A 363 -14.67 6.83 -10.46
C TYR A 363 -15.49 7.90 -9.75
N LYS A 364 -16.03 8.87 -10.51
CA LYS A 364 -16.76 10.01 -9.95
C LYS A 364 -17.94 9.57 -9.09
N LYS A 365 -18.81 8.70 -9.61
CA LYS A 365 -20.00 8.22 -8.86
C LYS A 365 -19.60 7.45 -7.62
N ARG A 366 -18.52 6.66 -7.68
CA ARG A 366 -18.00 5.92 -6.54
C ARG A 366 -17.52 6.87 -5.43
N GLN A 367 -16.70 7.86 -5.76
CA GLN A 367 -16.19 8.81 -4.76
C GLN A 367 -17.34 9.57 -4.09
N LEU A 368 -18.28 10.09 -4.89
CA LEU A 368 -19.45 10.80 -4.36
C LEU A 368 -20.34 9.90 -3.50
N LYS A 369 -20.50 8.61 -3.85
CA LYS A 369 -21.23 7.67 -3.01
C LYS A 369 -20.51 7.37 -1.70
N LEU A 370 -19.18 7.29 -1.70
CA LEU A 370 -18.40 7.15 -0.48
C LEU A 370 -18.50 8.39 0.41
N VAL A 371 -18.47 9.60 -0.17
CA VAL A 371 -18.73 10.86 0.55
C VAL A 371 -20.13 10.84 1.18
N GLU A 372 -21.16 10.44 0.43
CA GLU A 372 -22.53 10.30 0.94
C GLU A 372 -22.55 9.37 2.16
N LEU A 373 -21.97 8.16 2.06
CA LEU A 373 -21.92 7.20 3.16
C LEU A 373 -21.19 7.74 4.39
N ILE A 374 -20.10 8.51 4.21
CA ILE A 374 -19.38 9.15 5.31
C ILE A 374 -20.25 10.24 5.96
N LEU A 375 -20.98 11.03 5.18
CA LEU A 375 -21.82 12.13 5.66
C LEU A 375 -23.16 11.67 6.27
N GLU A 376 -23.52 10.40 6.14
CA GLU A 376 -24.62 9.80 6.92
C GLU A 376 -24.28 9.78 8.43
N HIS A 377 -23.01 9.95 8.81
CA HIS A 377 -22.55 9.98 10.20
C HIS A 377 -22.36 11.41 10.74
N GLU A 378 -22.94 11.71 11.90
CA GLU A 378 -23.02 13.06 12.48
C GLU A 378 -21.65 13.71 12.66
N ILE A 379 -20.65 12.95 13.13
CA ILE A 379 -19.30 13.46 13.38
C ILE A 379 -18.67 14.11 12.15
N PHE A 380 -18.93 13.59 10.94
CA PHE A 380 -18.38 14.14 9.71
C PHE A 380 -19.16 15.36 9.23
N GLY A 381 -20.49 15.31 9.34
CA GLY A 381 -21.36 16.44 9.04
C GLY A 381 -21.01 17.69 9.86
N ALA A 382 -20.63 17.51 11.12
CA ALA A 382 -20.22 18.60 12.03
C ALA A 382 -19.03 19.43 11.53
N PHE A 383 -18.14 18.83 10.72
CA PHE A 383 -16.93 19.49 10.22
C PHE A 383 -16.94 19.76 8.72
N PHE A 384 -17.75 19.04 7.94
CA PHE A 384 -17.73 19.12 6.48
C PHE A 384 -17.98 20.55 5.96
N ASP A 385 -19.02 21.22 6.45
CA ASP A 385 -19.42 22.53 5.94
C ASP A 385 -18.31 23.58 6.16
N SER A 386 -17.75 23.62 7.38
CA SER A 386 -16.63 24.50 7.72
C SER A 386 -15.38 24.18 6.92
N MET A 387 -15.07 22.89 6.72
CA MET A 387 -13.92 22.45 5.93
C MET A 387 -14.07 22.88 4.46
N MET A 388 -15.23 22.67 3.85
CA MET A 388 -15.47 23.01 2.45
C MET A 388 -15.45 24.52 2.18
N LEU A 389 -15.92 25.33 3.13
CA LEU A 389 -15.90 26.80 3.04
C LEU A 389 -14.49 27.38 3.20
N THR A 390 -13.70 26.85 4.13
CA THR A 390 -12.38 27.41 4.49
C THR A 390 -11.22 26.77 3.73
N GLY A 391 -11.40 25.54 3.21
CA GLY A 391 -10.33 24.70 2.69
C GLY A 391 -9.35 24.18 3.75
N GLN A 392 -9.65 24.41 5.04
CA GLN A 392 -8.79 24.01 6.16
C GLN A 392 -9.39 22.81 6.89
N LEU A 393 -8.53 21.88 7.29
CA LEU A 393 -8.94 20.75 8.12
C LEU A 393 -9.21 21.20 9.56
N PRO A 394 -10.21 20.61 10.25
CA PRO A 394 -10.46 20.91 11.65
C PRO A 394 -9.28 20.46 12.53
N ASP A 395 -9.06 21.22 13.60
CA ASP A 395 -8.06 20.86 14.61
C ASP A 395 -8.42 19.53 15.30
N LYS A 396 -7.39 18.70 15.56
CA LYS A 396 -7.61 17.38 16.17
C LYS A 396 -8.23 17.45 17.56
N ASN A 397 -8.00 18.52 18.33
CA ASN A 397 -8.64 18.68 19.63
C ASN A 397 -10.13 19.00 19.48
N LYS A 398 -10.51 19.82 18.47
CA LYS A 398 -11.92 20.06 18.16
C LYS A 398 -12.65 18.78 17.73
N ILE A 399 -12.00 17.95 16.91
CA ILE A 399 -12.53 16.62 16.59
C ILE A 399 -12.70 15.78 17.86
N ALA A 400 -11.68 15.75 18.74
CA ALA A 400 -11.74 14.98 19.98
C ALA A 400 -12.86 15.46 20.91
N ASP A 401 -13.10 16.77 21.00
CA ASP A 401 -14.18 17.34 21.81
C ASP A 401 -15.55 16.96 21.26
N GLU A 402 -15.73 16.99 19.94
CA GLU A 402 -16.98 16.58 19.31
C GLU A 402 -17.21 15.06 19.45
N MET A 403 -16.16 14.25 19.35
CA MET A 403 -16.22 12.81 19.62
C MET A 403 -16.65 12.51 21.07
N ARG A 404 -16.24 13.33 22.05
CA ARG A 404 -16.72 13.22 23.43
C ARG A 404 -18.19 13.59 23.55
N ARG A 405 -18.60 14.67 22.88
CA ARG A 405 -19.99 15.13 22.87
C ARG A 405 -20.94 14.06 22.32
N LEU A 406 -20.54 13.42 21.23
CA LEU A 406 -21.28 12.34 20.56
C LEU A 406 -21.11 10.97 21.22
N HIS A 407 -20.24 10.85 22.23
CA HIS A 407 -19.97 9.58 22.92
C HIS A 407 -19.58 8.44 21.94
N VAL A 408 -18.76 8.74 20.91
CA VAL A 408 -18.47 7.76 19.84
C VAL A 408 -17.51 6.64 20.25
N CYS A 409 -16.71 6.85 21.31
CA CYS A 409 -15.83 5.84 21.87
C CYS A 409 -15.32 6.23 23.27
N ASN A 410 -14.65 5.27 23.94
CA ASN A 410 -14.03 5.50 25.24
C ASN A 410 -12.88 6.53 25.16
N GLU A 411 -12.69 7.30 26.24
CA GLU A 411 -11.69 8.38 26.34
C GLU A 411 -10.27 7.95 25.92
N SER A 412 -9.83 6.75 26.31
CA SER A 412 -8.49 6.22 25.98
C SER A 412 -8.25 6.01 24.48
N GLN A 413 -9.32 6.02 23.67
CA GLN A 413 -9.29 5.78 22.23
C GLN A 413 -9.44 7.08 21.41
N ILE A 414 -9.91 8.18 22.03
CA ILE A 414 -10.31 9.41 21.34
C ILE A 414 -9.16 10.02 20.54
N VAL A 415 -8.01 10.27 21.17
CA VAL A 415 -6.86 10.94 20.51
C VAL A 415 -6.44 10.20 19.24
N ARG A 416 -6.43 8.86 19.30
CA ARG A 416 -6.05 8.02 18.16
C ARG A 416 -7.11 8.02 17.07
N ARG A 417 -8.40 7.93 17.43
CA ARG A 417 -9.53 7.86 16.50
C ARG A 417 -9.89 9.22 15.87
N ALA A 418 -9.60 10.33 16.54
CA ALA A 418 -9.65 11.67 15.97
C ALA A 418 -8.72 11.81 14.75
N GLY A 419 -7.61 11.07 14.73
CA GLY A 419 -6.74 10.96 13.56
C GLY A 419 -7.44 10.34 12.35
N SER A 420 -8.35 9.38 12.56
CA SER A 420 -9.09 8.73 11.49
C SER A 420 -10.16 9.65 10.90
N VAL A 421 -10.91 10.36 11.75
CA VAL A 421 -11.88 11.39 11.31
C VAL A 421 -11.17 12.47 10.48
N SER A 422 -10.04 12.99 10.99
CA SER A 422 -9.21 13.96 10.27
C SER A 422 -8.71 13.42 8.91
N GLY A 423 -8.30 12.16 8.85
CA GLY A 423 -7.85 11.51 7.62
C GLY A 423 -8.95 11.40 6.56
N TRP A 424 -10.17 11.06 6.96
CA TRP A 424 -11.31 10.93 6.04
C TRP A 424 -11.81 12.30 5.55
N LEU A 425 -11.83 13.30 6.43
CA LEU A 425 -12.09 14.70 6.05
C LEU A 425 -11.04 15.21 5.04
N LYS A 426 -9.76 14.93 5.29
CA LYS A 426 -8.67 15.25 4.35
C LYS A 426 -8.87 14.58 3.00
N TRP A 427 -9.25 13.30 2.99
CA TRP A 427 -9.54 12.58 1.75
C TRP A 427 -10.67 13.25 0.97
N MET A 428 -11.81 13.60 1.61
CA MET A 428 -12.92 14.28 0.94
C MET A 428 -12.49 15.63 0.34
N ASN A 429 -11.73 16.44 1.09
CA ASN A 429 -11.23 17.73 0.62
C ASN A 429 -10.28 17.60 -0.58
N ASN A 430 -9.52 16.50 -0.64
CA ASN A 430 -8.56 16.26 -1.73
C ASN A 430 -9.20 15.79 -3.03
N LEU A 431 -10.46 15.34 -3.02
CA LEU A 431 -11.15 14.88 -4.23
C LEU A 431 -11.25 15.95 -5.33
N THR A 432 -11.23 17.24 -4.96
CA THR A 432 -11.31 18.35 -5.93
C THR A 432 -9.96 18.74 -6.53
N ASN A 433 -8.86 18.10 -6.11
CA ASN A 433 -7.51 18.42 -6.55
C ASN A 433 -6.97 17.42 -7.59
N LEU A 434 -7.79 16.43 -7.99
CA LEU A 434 -7.41 15.31 -8.86
C LEU A 434 -7.70 15.54 -10.34
#